data_AF-Q97BE0-F1
#
_entry.id   AF-Q97BE0-F1
#
_cell.length_a   1.000
_cell.length_b   1.000
_cell.length_c   1.000
_cell.angle_alpha   90.00
_cell.angle_beta   90.00
_cell.angle_gamma   90.00
#
_symmetry.space_group_name_H-M   'P 1'
#
loop_
_entity.id
_entity.type
_entity.pdbx_description
1 polymer ?
#
loop_
_entity_poly.entity_id
_entity_poly.type
_entity_poly.pdbx_seq_one_letter_code
_entity_poly.pdbx_strand_id
1 'polypeptide(L)'
;MDTYATRILILLSGREMTLYEISKRVDLYSTVSHGTVFPVIKKLLDGGFIKYRMEGNKKLYYATEKGQNYVTNIQNIGRELKEKIMEKSMGNALFYLNLLSSDEDAEALRTAIGLLMPTFIRMVEVVFRLYKDGKKDEIGSLVAKFGEMAQDGSS
;
A
#
# COMPACT_ATOMS: atom_id res chain seq x y z
N MET A 1 7.35 3.77 9.37
CA MET A 1 8.05 4.36 8.20
C MET A 1 7.00 5.04 7.35
N ASP A 2 7.23 6.26 6.87
CA ASP A 2 6.22 7.01 6.09
C ASP A 2 6.06 6.44 4.66
N THR A 3 4.96 6.79 3.98
CA THR A 3 4.63 6.32 2.63
C THR A 3 5.70 6.69 1.61
N TYR A 4 6.37 7.82 1.80
CA TYR A 4 7.40 8.34 0.91
C TYR A 4 8.70 7.53 1.01
N ALA A 5 9.13 7.24 2.23
CA ALA A 5 10.26 6.37 2.54
C ALA A 5 10.04 4.96 2.00
N THR A 6 8.81 4.44 2.10
CA THR A 6 8.45 3.13 1.55
C THR A 6 8.57 3.12 0.02
N ARG A 7 8.10 4.17 -0.67
CA ARG A 7 8.23 4.30 -2.14
C ARG A 7 9.70 4.35 -2.58
N ILE A 8 10.52 5.16 -1.91
CA ILE A 8 11.96 5.25 -2.20
C ILE A 8 12.63 3.89 -2.01
N LEU A 9 12.29 3.17 -0.93
CA LEU A 9 12.87 1.87 -0.65
C LEU A 9 12.46 0.81 -1.69
N ILE A 10 11.22 0.85 -2.18
CA ILE A 10 10.76 -0.01 -3.30
C ILE A 10 11.58 0.28 -4.56
N LEU A 11 11.77 1.56 -4.92
CA LEU A 11 12.59 1.94 -6.08
C LEU A 11 14.02 1.40 -5.97
N LEU A 12 14.65 1.58 -4.81
CA LEU A 12 16.03 1.16 -4.55
C LEU A 12 16.21 -0.34 -4.38
N SER A 13 15.11 -1.08 -4.13
CA SER A 13 15.12 -2.54 -4.10
C SER A 13 15.24 -3.14 -5.51
N GLY A 14 14.78 -2.41 -6.53
CA GLY A 14 14.85 -2.85 -7.93
C GLY A 14 16.15 -2.47 -8.65
N ARG A 15 16.76 -1.32 -8.31
CA ARG A 15 18.09 -0.92 -8.82
C ARG A 15 18.71 0.19 -7.97
N GLU A 16 20.03 0.32 -8.07
CA GLU A 16 20.75 1.46 -7.50
C GLU A 16 20.39 2.76 -8.26
N MET A 17 20.28 3.87 -7.54
CA MET A 17 19.92 5.18 -8.11
C MET A 17 20.64 6.32 -7.41
N THR A 18 20.88 7.40 -8.14
CA THR A 18 21.30 8.69 -7.57
C THR A 18 20.14 9.42 -6.89
N LEU A 19 20.45 10.37 -6.00
CA LEU A 19 19.42 11.20 -5.35
C LEU A 19 18.53 11.92 -6.38
N TYR A 20 19.13 12.40 -7.47
CA TYR A 20 18.41 13.07 -8.55
C TYR A 20 17.41 12.14 -9.25
N GLU A 21 17.82 10.91 -9.58
CA GLU A 21 16.92 9.92 -10.18
C GLU A 21 15.78 9.51 -9.24
N ILE A 22 16.07 9.40 -7.94
CA ILE A 22 15.06 9.12 -6.91
C ILE A 22 14.04 10.26 -6.88
N SER A 23 14.48 11.51 -6.74
CA SER A 23 13.58 12.68 -6.73
C SER A 23 12.68 12.68 -7.97
N LYS A 24 13.28 12.55 -9.17
CA LYS A 24 12.53 12.55 -10.43
C LYS A 24 11.49 11.43 -10.51
N ARG A 25 11.82 10.23 -10.02
CA ARG A 25 10.88 9.09 -10.07
C ARG A 25 9.77 9.19 -9.04
N VAL A 26 10.03 9.75 -7.87
CA VAL A 26 9.01 9.85 -6.82
C VAL A 26 8.01 10.97 -7.11
N ASP A 27 8.45 12.05 -7.76
CA ASP A 27 7.57 13.17 -8.18
C ASP A 27 6.50 12.74 -9.20
N LEU A 28 6.76 11.71 -10.01
CA LEU A 28 5.78 11.16 -10.97
C LEU A 28 4.54 10.55 -10.29
N TYR A 29 4.62 10.21 -8.99
CA TYR A 29 3.55 9.51 -8.27
C TYR A 29 2.90 10.36 -7.16
N SER A 30 3.31 11.62 -6.98
CA SER A 30 2.73 12.51 -5.97
C SER A 30 3.19 13.96 -6.13
N THR A 31 2.29 14.92 -5.95
CA THR A 31 2.58 16.35 -5.73
C THR A 31 3.27 16.54 -4.38
N VAL A 32 4.59 16.32 -4.32
CA VAL A 32 5.40 16.54 -3.10
C VAL A 32 6.57 17.44 -3.46
N SER A 33 6.89 18.40 -2.60
CA SER A 33 7.97 19.35 -2.85
C SER A 33 9.35 18.66 -2.78
N HIS A 34 10.24 19.04 -3.69
CA HIS A 34 11.60 18.50 -3.82
C HIS A 34 12.44 18.53 -2.51
N GLY A 35 12.09 19.39 -1.55
CA GLY A 35 12.76 19.49 -0.24
C GLY A 35 12.57 18.28 0.68
N THR A 36 11.68 17.34 0.33
CA THR A 36 11.29 16.22 1.20
C THR A 36 12.17 14.97 1.01
N VAL A 37 12.82 14.81 -0.15
CA VAL A 37 13.58 13.59 -0.49
C VAL A 37 14.80 13.41 0.39
N PHE A 38 15.58 14.47 0.59
CA PHE A 38 16.84 14.37 1.33
C PHE A 38 16.65 13.99 2.81
N PRO A 39 15.72 14.61 3.57
CA PRO A 39 15.39 14.15 4.92
C PRO A 39 14.97 12.68 4.99
N VAL A 40 14.23 12.19 3.98
CA VAL A 40 13.78 10.80 3.94
C VAL A 40 14.92 9.83 3.62
N ILE A 41 15.80 10.18 2.68
CA ILE A 41 17.02 9.42 2.40
C ILE A 41 17.90 9.31 3.64
N LYS A 42 18.06 10.41 4.38
CA LYS A 42 18.80 10.41 5.65
C LYS A 42 18.17 9.45 6.65
N LYS A 43 16.85 9.48 6.85
CA LYS A 43 16.15 8.53 7.73
C LYS A 43 16.35 7.07 7.31
N LEU A 44 16.35 6.78 6.00
CA LEU A 44 16.57 5.43 5.48
C LEU A 44 18.01 4.95 5.69
N LEU A 45 19.00 5.84 5.57
CA LEU A 45 20.41 5.57 5.90
C LEU A 45 20.58 5.32 7.39
N ASP A 46 20.09 6.22 8.24
CA ASP A 46 20.18 6.14 9.69
C ASP A 46 19.47 4.87 10.21
N GLY A 47 18.36 4.49 9.57
CA GLY A 47 17.64 3.25 9.85
C GLY A 47 18.29 1.98 9.28
N GLY A 48 19.38 2.09 8.51
CA GLY A 48 20.10 0.96 7.91
C GLY A 48 19.37 0.23 6.78
N PHE A 49 18.32 0.84 6.21
CA PHE A 49 17.54 0.26 5.12
C PHE A 49 18.20 0.45 3.75
N ILE A 50 19.02 1.49 3.61
CA ILE A 50 19.79 1.76 2.40
C ILE A 50 21.24 2.05 2.75
N LYS A 51 22.12 1.88 1.78
CA LYS A 51 23.51 2.36 1.79
C LYS A 51 23.78 3.11 0.50
N TYR A 52 24.97 3.72 0.40
CA TYR A 52 25.45 4.25 -0.87
C TYR A 52 26.88 3.84 -1.15
N ARG A 53 27.23 3.78 -2.44
CA ARG A 53 28.60 3.73 -2.92
C ARG A 53 28.89 4.96 -3.78
N MET A 54 30.17 5.31 -3.88
CA MET A 54 30.61 6.38 -4.77
C MET A 54 30.88 5.81 -6.16
N GLU A 55 30.37 6.47 -7.18
CA GLU A 55 30.71 6.21 -8.58
C GLU A 55 31.15 7.55 -9.19
N GLY A 56 32.48 7.72 -9.30
CA GLY A 56 33.09 9.03 -9.52
C GLY A 56 32.66 10.02 -8.42
N ASN A 57 32.01 11.11 -8.82
CA ASN A 57 31.56 12.18 -7.91
C ASN A 57 30.10 12.00 -7.45
N LYS A 58 29.45 10.88 -7.77
CA LYS A 58 28.03 10.65 -7.49
C LYS A 58 27.83 9.58 -6.43
N LYS A 59 26.85 9.80 -5.55
CA LYS A 59 26.35 8.77 -4.63
C LYS A 59 25.28 7.93 -5.33
N LEU A 60 25.54 6.64 -5.47
CA LEU A 60 24.55 5.64 -5.86
C LEU A 60 24.02 4.97 -4.60
N TYR A 61 22.74 5.17 -4.32
CA TYR A 61 22.03 4.57 -3.21
C TYR A 61 21.48 3.21 -3.62
N TYR A 62 21.46 2.25 -2.69
CA TYR A 62 20.96 0.90 -2.89
C TYR A 62 20.35 0.35 -1.61
N ALA A 63 19.36 -0.54 -1.74
CA ALA A 63 18.74 -1.21 -0.59
C ALA A 63 19.71 -2.22 0.05
N THR A 64 19.79 -2.21 1.38
CA THR A 64 20.48 -3.27 2.14
C THR A 64 19.61 -4.53 2.21
N GLU A 65 20.15 -5.64 2.73
CA GLU A 65 19.34 -6.83 3.03
C GLU A 65 18.15 -6.51 3.93
N LYS A 66 18.33 -5.66 4.95
CA LYS A 66 17.25 -5.15 5.80
C LYS A 66 16.19 -4.39 4.99
N GLY A 67 16.63 -3.55 4.05
CA GLY A 67 15.76 -2.83 3.12
C GLY A 67 14.95 -3.76 2.22
N GLN A 68 15.61 -4.76 1.63
CA GLN A 68 15.00 -5.76 0.77
C GLN A 68 13.95 -6.58 1.53
N ASN A 69 14.30 -7.10 2.70
CA ASN A 69 13.38 -7.87 3.55
C ASN A 69 12.14 -7.05 3.92
N TYR A 70 12.29 -5.76 4.20
CA TYR A 70 11.15 -4.88 4.46
C TYR A 70 10.21 -4.77 3.25
N VAL A 71 10.76 -4.59 2.04
CA VAL A 71 9.95 -4.51 0.81
C VAL A 71 9.28 -5.83 0.50
N THR A 72 9.99 -6.95 0.63
CA THR A 72 9.43 -8.30 0.46
C THR A 72 8.28 -8.54 1.44
N ASN A 73 8.42 -8.14 2.71
CA ASN A 73 7.34 -8.28 3.69
C ASN A 73 6.10 -7.47 3.29
N ILE A 74 6.26 -6.24 2.81
CA ILE A 74 5.13 -5.44 2.32
C ILE A 74 4.46 -6.10 1.11
N GLN A 75 5.25 -6.60 0.16
CA GLN A 75 4.72 -7.28 -1.03
C GLN A 75 3.99 -8.57 -0.66
N ASN A 76 4.51 -9.34 0.31
CA ASN A 76 3.87 -10.54 0.82
C ASN A 76 2.56 -10.21 1.53
N ILE A 77 2.52 -9.17 2.37
CA ILE A 77 1.26 -8.69 2.99
C ILE A 77 0.23 -8.32 1.91
N GLY A 78 0.66 -7.60 0.87
CA GLY A 78 -0.22 -7.25 -0.25
C GLY A 78 -0.73 -8.48 -1.01
N ARG A 79 0.12 -9.49 -1.21
CA ARG A 79 -0.24 -10.76 -1.84
C ARG A 79 -1.20 -11.57 -0.99
N GLU A 80 -0.89 -11.75 0.30
CA GLU A 80 -1.75 -12.45 1.25
C GLU A 80 -3.11 -11.76 1.39
N LEU A 81 -3.15 -10.42 1.39
CA LEU A 81 -4.40 -9.68 1.38
C LEU A 81 -5.19 -9.95 0.10
N LYS A 82 -4.53 -9.89 -1.06
CA LYS A 82 -5.17 -10.21 -2.35
C LYS A 82 -5.69 -11.65 -2.36
N GLU A 83 -4.90 -12.61 -1.92
CA GLU A 83 -5.25 -14.02 -1.85
C GLU A 83 -6.41 -14.26 -0.88
N LYS A 84 -6.38 -13.70 0.34
CA LYS A 84 -7.48 -13.85 1.32
C LYS A 84 -8.76 -13.17 0.86
N ILE A 85 -8.66 -12.02 0.20
CA ILE A 85 -9.82 -11.38 -0.45
C ILE A 85 -10.34 -12.32 -1.52
N MET A 86 -9.50 -12.85 -2.41
CA MET A 86 -9.93 -13.77 -3.47
C MET A 86 -10.52 -15.07 -2.89
N GLU A 87 -9.86 -15.74 -1.95
CA GLU A 87 -10.31 -16.99 -1.31
C GLU A 87 -11.68 -16.84 -0.63
N LYS A 88 -11.89 -15.76 0.14
CA LYS A 88 -13.19 -15.50 0.78
C LYS A 88 -14.25 -14.96 -0.17
N SER A 89 -13.87 -14.26 -1.25
CA SER A 89 -14.81 -13.67 -2.22
C SER A 89 -15.16 -14.64 -3.35
N MET A 90 -14.34 -15.66 -3.62
CA MET A 90 -14.54 -16.67 -4.66
C MET A 90 -15.70 -17.62 -4.36
N GLY A 91 -16.17 -17.72 -3.12
CA GLY A 91 -17.33 -18.53 -2.78
C GLY A 91 -18.65 -17.98 -3.36
N ASN A 92 -18.83 -16.65 -3.42
CA ASN A 92 -20.10 -16.03 -3.82
C ASN A 92 -19.95 -14.80 -4.73
N ALA A 93 -18.93 -13.95 -4.58
CA ALA A 93 -18.87 -12.67 -5.31
C ALA A 93 -18.37 -12.82 -6.75
N LEU A 94 -17.40 -13.70 -7.01
CA LEU A 94 -16.91 -13.96 -8.38
C LEU A 94 -17.86 -14.79 -9.24
N PHE A 95 -18.77 -15.56 -8.62
CA PHE A 95 -19.87 -16.21 -9.35
C PHE A 95 -20.75 -15.18 -10.08
N TYR A 96 -21.03 -14.03 -9.43
CA TYR A 96 -21.74 -12.92 -10.08
C TYR A 96 -20.88 -12.19 -11.13
N LEU A 97 -19.56 -12.11 -10.94
CA LEU A 97 -18.66 -11.45 -11.92
C LEU A 97 -18.52 -12.22 -13.23
N ASN A 98 -18.66 -13.54 -13.21
CA ASN A 98 -18.76 -14.34 -14.44
C ASN A 98 -20.19 -14.36 -15.01
N LEU A 99 -21.22 -13.97 -14.24
CA LEU A 99 -22.61 -13.89 -14.70
C LEU A 99 -22.92 -12.54 -15.38
N LEU A 100 -22.22 -11.48 -14.99
CA LEU A 100 -22.25 -10.16 -15.61
C LEU A 100 -21.46 -10.19 -16.93
N SER A 101 -22.18 -10.56 -17.99
CA SER A 101 -21.62 -10.92 -19.30
C SER A 101 -21.41 -9.72 -20.23
N SER A 102 -21.48 -8.48 -19.72
CA SER A 102 -21.38 -7.25 -20.52
C SER A 102 -20.24 -6.34 -20.05
N ASP A 103 -19.62 -5.64 -21.00
CA ASP A 103 -18.58 -4.63 -20.72
C ASP A 103 -19.11 -3.51 -19.81
N GLU A 104 -20.42 -3.21 -19.86
CA GLU A 104 -21.08 -2.21 -19.02
C GLU A 104 -21.15 -2.63 -17.55
N ASP A 105 -21.48 -3.89 -17.27
CA ASP A 105 -21.52 -4.41 -15.90
C ASP A 105 -20.12 -4.47 -15.27
N ALA A 106 -19.12 -4.81 -16.09
CA ALA A 106 -17.72 -4.79 -15.67
C ALA A 106 -17.26 -3.37 -15.31
N GLU A 107 -17.70 -2.36 -16.06
CA GLU A 107 -17.37 -0.96 -15.79
C GLU A 107 -18.13 -0.40 -14.58
N ALA A 108 -19.41 -0.75 -14.42
CA ALA A 108 -20.20 -0.41 -13.24
C ALA A 108 -19.57 -0.98 -11.96
N LEU A 109 -19.12 -2.24 -12.02
CA LEU A 109 -18.38 -2.85 -10.93
C LEU A 109 -17.05 -2.15 -10.66
N ARG A 110 -16.23 -1.88 -11.70
CA ARG A 110 -14.95 -1.17 -11.54
C ARG A 110 -15.16 0.18 -10.86
N THR A 111 -16.22 0.89 -11.26
CA THR A 111 -16.62 2.15 -10.66
C THR A 111 -17.01 1.98 -9.19
N ALA A 112 -17.86 1.00 -8.87
CA ALA A 112 -18.26 0.72 -7.50
C ALA A 112 -17.05 0.36 -6.60
N ILE A 113 -16.13 -0.48 -7.09
CA ILE A 113 -14.87 -0.78 -6.41
C ILE A 113 -14.08 0.52 -6.21
N GLY A 114 -13.90 1.33 -7.25
CA GLY A 114 -13.18 2.60 -7.18
C GLY A 114 -13.74 3.55 -6.12
N LEU A 115 -15.06 3.65 -6.00
CA LEU A 115 -15.74 4.48 -5.00
C LEU A 115 -15.56 3.94 -3.56
N LEU A 116 -15.58 2.62 -3.40
CA LEU A 116 -15.49 1.97 -2.08
C LEU A 116 -14.05 1.84 -1.57
N MET A 117 -13.06 1.76 -2.46
CA MET A 117 -11.66 1.53 -2.12
C MET A 117 -11.07 2.55 -1.12
N PRO A 118 -11.27 3.87 -1.25
CA PRO A 118 -10.77 4.85 -0.28
C PRO A 118 -11.36 4.69 1.12
N THR A 119 -12.62 4.26 1.21
CA THR A 119 -13.29 3.99 2.49
C THR A 119 -12.77 2.69 3.09
N PHE A 120 -12.60 1.66 2.27
CA PHE A 120 -11.99 0.39 2.67
C PHE A 120 -10.57 0.58 3.24
N ILE A 121 -9.72 1.36 2.56
CA ILE A 121 -8.37 1.67 3.04
C ILE A 121 -8.42 2.35 4.41
N ARG A 122 -9.28 3.36 4.59
CA ARG A 122 -9.44 4.05 5.88
C ARG A 122 -9.92 3.12 6.99
N MET A 123 -10.83 2.20 6.70
CA MET A 123 -11.26 1.18 7.66
C MET A 123 -10.08 0.30 8.10
N VAL A 124 -9.30 -0.20 7.14
CA VAL A 124 -8.11 -1.02 7.42
C VAL A 124 -7.11 -0.23 8.28
N GLU A 125 -6.88 1.06 8.00
CA GLU A 125 -6.00 1.91 8.81
C GLU A 125 -6.50 2.11 10.25
N VAL A 126 -7.81 2.27 10.45
CA VAL A 126 -8.41 2.40 11.79
C VAL A 126 -8.28 1.07 12.55
N VAL A 127 -8.64 -0.04 11.93
CA VAL A 127 -8.53 -1.38 12.53
C VAL A 127 -7.09 -1.72 12.86
N PHE A 128 -6.13 -1.38 11.99
CA PHE A 128 -4.72 -1.60 12.23
C PHE A 128 -4.21 -0.82 13.45
N ARG A 129 -4.62 0.45 13.60
CA ARG A 129 -4.27 1.26 14.78
C ARG A 129 -4.84 0.66 16.06
N LEU A 130 -6.13 0.33 16.06
CA LEU A 130 -6.79 -0.32 17.22
C LEU A 130 -6.12 -1.63 17.60
N TYR A 131 -5.74 -2.44 16.60
CA TYR A 131 -5.03 -3.70 16.83
C TYR A 131 -3.66 -3.48 17.46
N LYS A 132 -2.90 -2.49 16.97
CA LYS A 132 -1.60 -2.11 17.54
C LYS A 132 -1.71 -1.62 18.99
N ASP A 133 -2.80 -0.94 19.31
CA ASP A 133 -3.07 -0.39 20.65
C ASP A 133 -3.71 -1.42 21.60
N GLY A 134 -3.89 -2.68 21.16
CA GLY A 134 -4.45 -3.76 21.97
C GLY A 134 -5.97 -3.70 22.16
N LYS A 135 -6.66 -2.78 21.47
CA LYS A 135 -8.10 -2.48 21.60
C LYS A 135 -8.98 -3.40 20.77
N LYS A 136 -8.90 -4.72 21.01
CA LYS A 136 -9.60 -5.72 20.18
C LYS A 136 -11.13 -5.61 20.21
N ASP A 137 -11.71 -5.20 21.34
CA ASP A 137 -13.18 -5.10 21.50
C ASP A 137 -13.78 -3.96 20.66
N GLU A 138 -13.01 -2.87 20.45
CA GLU A 138 -13.41 -1.75 19.59
C GLU A 138 -13.44 -2.16 18.11
N ILE A 139 -12.60 -3.12 17.70
CA ILE A 139 -12.59 -3.66 16.33
C ILE A 139 -13.88 -4.42 16.05
N GLY A 140 -14.32 -5.27 16.98
CA GLY A 140 -15.57 -6.04 16.82
C GLY A 140 -16.79 -5.13 16.66
N SER A 141 -16.86 -4.09 17.50
CA SER A 141 -17.93 -3.09 17.43
C SER A 141 -17.93 -2.28 16.12
N LEU A 142 -16.74 -1.96 15.59
CA LEU A 142 -16.60 -1.26 14.32
C LEU A 142 -17.10 -2.14 13.15
N VAL A 143 -16.70 -3.42 13.13
CA VAL A 143 -17.08 -4.36 12.07
C VAL A 143 -18.59 -4.60 12.06
N ALA A 144 -19.22 -4.73 13.23
CA ALA A 144 -20.67 -4.90 13.35
C ALA A 144 -21.43 -3.72 12.73
N LYS A 145 -21.03 -2.48 13.04
CA LYS A 145 -21.64 -1.26 12.47
C LYS A 145 -21.56 -1.19 10.95
N PHE A 146 -20.44 -1.62 10.36
CA PHE A 146 -20.32 -1.68 8.90
C PHE A 146 -21.22 -2.76 8.29
N GLY A 147 -21.39 -3.90 8.98
CA GLY A 147 -22.32 -4.94 8.57
C GLY A 147 -23.77 -4.47 8.53
N GLU A 148 -24.20 -3.71 9.55
CA GLU A 148 -25.54 -3.12 9.62
C GLU A 148 -25.79 -2.10 8.51
N MET A 149 -24.86 -1.16 8.29
CA MET A 149 -24.99 -0.15 7.23
C MET A 149 -25.08 -0.72 5.81
N ALA A 150 -24.51 -1.91 5.57
CA ALA A 150 -24.59 -2.58 4.27
C ALA A 150 -25.94 -3.26 4.02
N GLN A 151 -26.72 -3.55 5.07
CA GLN A 151 -28.04 -4.18 4.95
C GLN A 151 -29.15 -3.15 4.70
N ASP A 152 -29.04 -1.94 5.27
CA ASP A 152 -30.05 -0.89 5.15
C ASP A 152 -30.18 -0.29 3.73
N GLY A 153 -29.19 -0.49 2.85
CA GLY A 153 -29.25 -0.04 1.45
C GLY A 153 -30.02 -0.97 0.50
N SER A 154 -30.60 -2.07 0.99
CA SER A 154 -31.33 -3.07 0.20
C SER A 154 -32.86 -2.99 0.34
N SER A 155 -33.39 -1.89 0.90
CA SER A 155 -34.84 -1.65 1.08
C SER A 155 -35.37 -0.60 0.12
#